data_AF-A0A3D4B5B8-F1
#
_entry.id   AF-A0A3D4B5B8-F1
#
_cell.length_a   1.000
_cell.length_b   1.000
_cell.length_c   1.000
_cell.angle_alpha   90.00
_cell.angle_beta   90.00
_cell.angle_gamma   90.00
#
_symmetry.space_group_name_H-M   'P 1'
#
loop_
_entity.id
_entity.type
_entity.pdbx_description
1 polymer ?
#
loop_
_entity_poly.entity_id
_entity_poly.type
_entity_poly.pdbx_seq_one_letter_code
_entity_poly.pdbx_strand_id
1 'polypeptide(L)' 'MCLHAFDGKYDLATIKSWLRVYITRFFQNQFKRNCLPEGPKVGLTCISPRGDWRMPSDASPAVWLKDLDNVPDEV' A
#
# COMPACT_ATOMS: atom_id res chain seq x y z
N MET A 1 -4.17 -9.91 8.95
CA MET A 1 -3.79 -8.64 9.62
C MET A 1 -4.84 -7.54 9.43
N CYS A 2 -5.24 -7.20 8.19
CA CYS A 2 -6.29 -6.19 7.98
C CYS A 2 -7.66 -6.58 8.55
N LEU A 3 -8.09 -7.83 8.38
CA LEU A 3 -9.34 -8.34 8.99
C LEU A 3 -9.37 -8.16 10.51
N HIS A 4 -8.26 -8.44 11.21
CA HIS A 4 -8.17 -8.22 12.65
C HIS A 4 -8.14 -6.75 13.04
N ALA A 5 -7.48 -5.90 12.24
CA ALA A 5 -7.40 -4.46 12.52
C ALA A 5 -8.74 -3.75 12.37
N PHE A 6 -9.63 -4.28 11.53
CA PHE A 6 -10.93 -3.71 11.19
C PHE A 6 -12.12 -4.58 11.61
N ASP A 7 -11.90 -5.51 12.54
CA ASP A 7 -12.91 -6.48 12.96
C ASP A 7 -14.21 -5.79 13.40
N GLY A 8 -15.33 -6.27 12.88
CA GLY A 8 -16.67 -5.73 13.10
C GLY A 8 -16.93 -4.30 12.57
N LYS A 9 -15.97 -3.65 11.89
CA LYS A 9 -16.14 -2.27 11.36
C LYS A 9 -16.38 -2.21 9.85
N TYR A 10 -15.71 -3.06 9.10
CA TYR A 10 -15.81 -3.11 7.64
C TYR A 10 -15.90 -4.56 7.17
N ASP A 11 -16.72 -4.80 6.17
CA ASP A 11 -16.80 -6.09 5.50
C ASP A 11 -15.55 -6.36 4.63
N LEU A 12 -15.34 -7.63 4.28
CA LEU A 12 -14.16 -8.05 3.53
C LEU A 12 -14.11 -7.39 2.14
N ALA A 13 -15.25 -7.26 1.47
CA ALA A 13 -15.36 -6.57 0.18
C ALA A 13 -14.88 -5.10 0.27
N THR A 14 -15.29 -4.35 1.30
CA THR A 14 -14.81 -2.97 1.49
C THR A 14 -13.31 -2.94 1.73
N ILE A 15 -12.78 -3.81 2.60
CA ILE A 15 -11.33 -3.88 2.87
C ILE A 15 -10.55 -4.20 1.58
N LYS A 16 -11.02 -5.17 0.80
CA LYS A 16 -10.42 -5.57 -0.48
C LYS A 16 -10.41 -4.43 -1.49
N SER A 17 -11.52 -3.67 -1.59
CA SER A 17 -11.61 -2.52 -2.49
C SER A 17 -10.60 -1.42 -2.15
N TRP A 18 -10.47 -1.06 -0.88
CA TRP A 18 -9.52 -0.04 -0.43
C TRP A 18 -8.07 -0.51 -0.53
N LEU A 19 -7.81 -1.79 -0.28
CA LEU A 19 -6.49 -2.37 -0.46
C LEU A 19 -6.06 -2.34 -1.93
N ARG A 20 -6.97 -2.62 -2.86
CA ARG A 20 -6.72 -2.46 -4.31
C ARG A 20 -6.33 -1.02 -4.65
N VAL A 21 -7.08 -0.04 -4.12
CA VAL A 21 -6.78 1.39 -4.33
C VAL A 21 -5.41 1.74 -3.77
N TYR A 22 -5.11 1.27 -2.55
CA TYR A 22 -3.81 1.48 -1.91
C TYR A 22 -2.66 0.93 -2.75
N ILE A 23 -2.69 -0.35 -3.11
CA ILE A 23 -1.63 -1.02 -3.89
C ILE A 23 -1.41 -0.26 -5.21
N THR A 24 -2.49 0.03 -5.93
CA THR A 24 -2.42 0.73 -7.22
C THR A 24 -1.76 2.10 -7.08
N ARG A 25 -2.25 2.94 -6.16
CA ARG A 25 -1.72 4.32 -6.02
C ARG A 25 -0.36 4.36 -5.38
N PHE A 26 -0.06 3.44 -4.47
CA PHE A 26 1.22 3.37 -3.79
C PHE A 26 2.36 3.08 -4.77
N PHE A 27 2.13 2.20 -5.75
CA PHE A 27 3.07 1.93 -6.83
C PHE A 27 3.13 3.09 -7.84
N GLN A 28 1.98 3.49 -8.39
CA GLN A 28 1.93 4.53 -9.45
C GLN A 28 2.49 5.89 -9.03
N ASN A 29 2.45 6.23 -7.74
CA ASN A 29 2.94 7.52 -7.24
C ASN A 29 4.34 7.45 -6.63
N GLN A 30 5.08 6.35 -6.81
CA GLN A 30 6.44 6.23 -6.27
C GLN A 30 7.39 7.32 -6.81
N PHE A 31 7.24 7.74 -8.06
CA PHE A 31 8.05 8.83 -8.65
C PHE A 31 7.95 10.14 -7.87
N LYS A 32 6.79 10.44 -7.26
CA LYS A 32 6.61 11.65 -6.45
C LYS A 32 7.44 11.61 -5.17
N ARG A 33 7.79 10.39 -4.68
CA ARG A 33 8.58 10.20 -3.46
C ARG A 33 10.08 10.37 -3.71
N ASN A 34 10.56 10.13 -4.93
CA ASN A 34 11.96 10.32 -5.30
C ASN A 34 12.44 11.76 -5.10
N CYS A 35 11.55 12.73 -5.29
CA CYS A 35 11.84 14.16 -5.19
C CYS A 35 11.28 14.80 -3.91
N LEU A 36 11.03 14.02 -2.84
CA LEU A 36 10.59 14.58 -1.57
C LEU A 36 11.69 15.49 -0.98
N PRO A 37 11.32 16.69 -0.47
CA PRO A 37 12.22 17.50 0.34
C PRO A 37 12.71 16.75 1.57
N GLU A 38 13.81 17.23 2.15
CA GLU A 38 14.30 16.72 3.42
C GLU A 38 13.29 16.96 4.55
N GLY A 39 13.20 16.00 5.46
CA GLY A 39 12.32 16.08 6.62
C GLY A 39 12.69 15.04 7.67
N PRO A 40 12.50 15.32 8.96
CA PRO A 40 12.83 14.38 10.02
C PRO A 40 11.93 13.15 9.95
N LYS A 41 12.52 11.95 10.15
CA LYS A 41 11.75 10.72 10.34
C LYS A 41 10.97 10.83 11.66
N VAL A 42 9.66 10.57 11.60
CA VAL A 42 8.77 10.49 12.76
C VAL A 42 8.09 9.12 12.75
N GLY A 43 8.10 8.42 13.88
CA GLY A 43 7.53 7.08 14.01
C GLY A 43 8.49 5.94 13.62
N LEU A 44 7.94 4.74 13.44
CA LEU A 44 8.72 3.51 13.24
C LEU A 44 9.27 3.37 11.81
N THR A 45 8.49 3.78 10.81
CA THR A 45 8.82 3.64 9.38
C THR A 45 8.61 4.96 8.63
N CYS A 46 9.37 5.17 7.55
CA CYS A 46 9.19 6.31 6.65
C CYS A 46 9.17 5.89 5.17
N ILE A 47 8.59 6.73 4.32
CA ILE A 47 8.50 6.49 2.87
C ILE A 47 9.57 7.26 2.07
N SER A 48 10.60 7.75 2.74
CA SER A 48 11.70 8.46 2.07
C SER A 48 12.56 7.46 1.29
N PRO A 49 12.89 7.75 0.01
CA PRO A 49 13.83 6.95 -0.78
C PRO A 49 15.25 6.98 -0.21
N ARG A 50 15.56 7.97 0.64
CA ARG A 50 16.85 8.12 1.34
C ARG A 50 16.88 7.37 2.68
N GLY A 51 15.73 6.85 3.14
CA GLY A 51 15.56 6.21 4.44
C GLY A 51 15.11 4.75 4.32
N ASP A 52 13.91 4.45 4.80
CA ASP A 52 13.42 3.08 4.96
C ASP A 52 12.84 2.46 3.67
N TRP A 53 12.36 3.27 2.71
CA TRP A 53 11.59 2.77 1.56
C TRP A 53 12.29 3.01 0.22
N ARG A 54 12.91 1.98 -0.34
CA ARG A 54 13.59 2.02 -1.65
C ARG A 54 12.81 1.19 -2.67
N MET A 55 12.20 1.87 -3.63
CA MET A 55 11.37 1.25 -4.66
C MET A 55 11.57 1.95 -6.02
N PRO A 56 11.73 1.22 -7.13
CA PRO A 56 11.76 1.80 -8.47
C PRO A 56 10.47 2.55 -8.81
N SER A 57 10.57 3.65 -9.54
CA SER A 57 9.39 4.47 -9.90
C SER A 57 8.49 3.83 -10.95
N ASP A 58 9.02 2.85 -11.68
CA ASP A 58 8.40 2.09 -12.75
C ASP A 58 7.99 0.67 -12.32
N ALA A 59 8.12 0.34 -11.03
CA ALA A 59 7.71 -0.96 -10.51
C ALA A 59 6.20 -1.20 -10.71
N SER A 60 5.84 -2.42 -11.10
CA SER A 60 4.46 -2.82 -11.39
C SER A 60 3.75 -3.42 -10.17
N PRO A 61 2.49 -3.02 -9.87
CA PRO A 61 1.70 -3.62 -8.80
C PRO A 61 1.06 -4.98 -9.17
N ALA A 62 1.27 -5.47 -10.40
CA ALA A 62 0.47 -6.56 -10.98
C ALA A 62 0.44 -7.85 -10.16
N VAL A 63 1.58 -8.26 -9.56
CA VAL A 63 1.65 -9.48 -8.75
C VAL A 63 0.74 -9.38 -7.52
N TRP A 64 0.80 -8.26 -6.79
CA TRP A 64 -0.04 -8.03 -5.61
C TRP A 64 -1.52 -7.90 -5.94
N LEU A 65 -1.85 -7.28 -7.09
CA LEU A 65 -3.24 -7.19 -7.55
C LEU A 65 -3.81 -8.57 -7.91
N LYS A 66 -3.00 -9.41 -8.58
CA LYS A 66 -3.37 -10.79 -8.88
C LYS A 66 -3.60 -11.62 -7.61
N ASP A 67 -2.74 -11.46 -6.61
CA ASP A 67 -2.94 -12.13 -5.32
C ASP A 67 -4.21 -11.63 -4.62
N LEU A 68 -4.50 -10.34 -4.71
CA LEU A 68 -5.73 -9.75 -4.16
C LEU A 68 -6.99 -10.25 -4.87
N ASP A 69 -6.92 -10.55 -6.17
CA ASP A 69 -8.03 -11.15 -6.92
C ASP A 69 -8.42 -12.54 -6.42
N ASN A 70 -7.47 -13.29 -5.85
CA ASN A 70 -7.73 -14.61 -5.28
C ASN A 70 -8.38 -14.55 -3.89
N VAL A 71 -8.48 -13.37 -3.28
CA VAL A 71 -9.14 -13.20 -1.97
C VAL A 71 -10.66 -13.21 -2.18
N PRO A 72 -11.44 -13.99 -1.42
CA PRO A 72 -12.90 -13.99 -1.53
C PRO A 72 -13.48 -12.63 -1.11
N ASP A 73 -14.73 -12.36 -1.50
CA ASP A 73 -15.41 -11.11 -1.13
C ASP A 73 -16.09 -11.19 0.24
N GLU A 74 -16.29 -12.41 0.75
CA GLU A 74 -16.86 -12.71 2.07
C GLU A 74 -15.96 -13.73 2.82
N VAL A 75 -16.06 -13.74 4.16
CA VAL A 75 -15.23 -14.59 5.06
C VAL A 75 -15.81 -16.00 5.17
#